data_AF-A0A9Q1A019-F1
#
_entry.id   AF-A0A9Q1A019-F1
#
_cell.length_a   1.000
_cell.length_b   1.000
_cell.length_c   1.000
_cell.angle_alpha   90.00
_cell.angle_beta   90.00
_cell.angle_gamma   90.00
#
_symmetry.space_group_name_H-M   'P 1'
#
loop_
_entity.id
_entity.type
_entity.pdbx_description
1 polymer ?
#
loop_
_entity_poly.entity_id
_entity_poly.type
_entity_poly.pdbx_seq_one_letter_code
_entity_poly.pdbx_strand_id
1 'polypeptide(L)'
;MSKKIQESQRVKHMDYDNYDGHRHVVKVVENTPLHDWFRDSLEEDEMQILVNSYHHQGVNRLAQRFVPMAFAPDGLIEGFYDPDACNPEKGKFIMGLQFHPERMRQDGTDMFDYPGCPRAYQEFVKAVLSYQKKLSSTTSVPRPLKLDQAMEKKRKVIIKSFSLARNIYTTGQKMNPSKESELQAGAEFLESNTALSIEQENRLKQMGATVRNAGSYIERLRMNEEREKMAENVMGKMSAEQLSDLLSFYHMMGQICSEVLERKLNGFVHGIGS
;
A
#
# COMPACT_ATOMS: atom_id res chain seq x y z
N MET A 1 -20.97 -26.28 22.62
CA MET A 1 -20.37 -27.58 22.97
C MET A 1 -18.96 -27.61 22.41
N SER A 2 -17.93 -27.65 23.26
CA SER A 2 -16.54 -27.69 22.81
C SER A 2 -16.26 -29.09 22.26
N LYS A 3 -16.21 -29.25 20.93
CA LYS A 3 -15.69 -30.49 20.33
C LYS A 3 -14.23 -30.60 20.77
N LYS A 4 -13.88 -31.64 21.52
CA LYS A 4 -12.46 -31.97 21.79
C LYS A 4 -11.81 -32.27 20.43
N ILE A 5 -10.89 -31.40 20.01
CA ILE A 5 -10.06 -31.59 18.82
C ILE A 5 -9.19 -32.83 19.05
N GLN A 6 -9.17 -33.76 18.10
CA GLN A 6 -8.30 -34.93 18.18
C GLN A 6 -6.84 -34.50 18.09
N GLU A 7 -5.93 -35.17 18.80
CA GLU A 7 -4.52 -34.77 18.84
C GLU A 7 -3.85 -34.80 17.46
N SER A 8 -4.32 -35.67 16.57
CA SER A 8 -3.93 -35.75 15.15
C SER A 8 -4.31 -34.52 14.31
N GLN A 9 -5.22 -33.67 14.78
CA GLN A 9 -5.70 -32.47 14.09
C GLN A 9 -5.05 -31.19 14.61
N ARG A 10 -4.23 -31.25 15.67
CA ARG A 10 -3.58 -30.06 16.24
C ARG A 10 -2.55 -29.49 15.28
N VAL A 11 -2.58 -28.18 15.10
CA VAL A 11 -1.63 -27.45 14.27
C VAL A 11 -0.72 -26.61 15.17
N LYS A 12 0.59 -26.63 14.87
CA LYS A 12 1.55 -25.70 15.48
C LYS A 12 1.38 -24.38 14.72
N HIS A 13 0.86 -23.33 15.37
CA HIS A 13 0.63 -22.01 14.76
C HIS A 13 1.77 -21.01 15.02
N MET A 14 2.79 -21.46 15.73
CA MET A 14 3.98 -20.67 16.01
C MET A 14 5.17 -21.59 16.16
N ASP A 15 6.20 -21.35 15.35
CA ASP A 15 7.46 -22.05 15.44
C ASP A 15 8.61 -21.05 15.61
N TYR A 16 9.12 -20.94 16.84
CA TYR A 16 10.23 -20.05 17.17
C TYR A 16 11.53 -20.48 16.47
N ASP A 17 11.69 -21.77 16.16
CA ASP A 17 12.89 -22.31 15.52
C ASP A 17 12.86 -22.14 13.99
N ASN A 18 11.67 -21.96 13.41
CA ASN A 18 11.46 -21.78 11.97
C ASN A 18 10.51 -20.62 11.67
N TYR A 19 10.85 -19.43 12.19
CA TYR A 19 9.99 -18.26 12.16
C TYR A 19 9.47 -17.89 10.76
N ASP A 20 10.36 -17.80 9.76
CA ASP A 20 10.01 -17.31 8.42
C ASP A 20 9.50 -18.43 7.50
N GLY A 21 9.92 -19.68 7.73
CA GLY A 21 9.62 -20.83 6.89
C GLY A 21 8.46 -21.68 7.39
N HIS A 22 7.93 -21.43 8.59
CA HIS A 22 6.82 -22.22 9.12
C HIS A 22 5.55 -22.02 8.30
N ARG A 23 4.91 -23.13 7.96
CA ARG A 23 3.73 -23.18 7.12
C ARG A 23 2.79 -24.28 7.62
N HIS A 24 1.48 -24.08 7.48
CA HIS A 24 0.49 -25.14 7.66
C HIS A 24 -0.61 -25.05 6.62
N VAL A 25 -1.35 -26.13 6.50
CA VAL A 25 -2.50 -26.22 5.60
C VAL A 25 -3.68 -25.45 6.18
N VAL A 26 -4.43 -24.80 5.31
CA VAL A 26 -5.77 -24.29 5.59
C VAL A 26 -6.75 -24.76 4.52
N LYS A 27 -7.96 -25.13 4.96
CA LYS A 27 -9.08 -25.44 4.09
C LYS A 27 -9.85 -24.17 3.78
N VAL A 28 -9.97 -23.84 2.50
CA VAL A 28 -10.72 -22.69 2.00
C VAL A 28 -12.21 -23.05 1.89
N VAL A 29 -13.07 -22.14 2.31
CA VAL A 29 -14.53 -22.28 2.24
C VAL A 29 -14.99 -21.80 0.87
N GLU A 30 -15.71 -22.66 0.15
CA GLU A 30 -16.29 -22.35 -1.17
C GLU A 30 -17.20 -21.13 -1.14
N ASN A 31 -17.39 -20.48 -2.29
CA ASN A 31 -18.27 -19.32 -2.47
C ASN A 31 -17.92 -18.14 -1.55
N THR A 32 -16.64 -18.01 -1.18
CA THR A 32 -16.11 -16.86 -0.44
C THR A 32 -15.12 -16.06 -1.30
N PRO A 33 -14.83 -14.79 -0.97
CA PRO A 33 -13.80 -14.03 -1.68
C PRO A 33 -12.45 -14.76 -1.74
N LEU A 34 -12.07 -15.44 -0.66
CA LEU A 34 -10.81 -16.18 -0.62
C LEU A 34 -10.81 -17.38 -1.58
N HIS A 35 -11.92 -18.09 -1.70
CA HIS A 35 -12.09 -19.16 -2.70
C HIS A 35 -11.90 -18.64 -4.12
N ASP A 36 -12.51 -17.50 -4.46
CA ASP A 36 -12.35 -16.90 -5.78
C ASP A 36 -10.92 -16.46 -6.08
N TRP A 37 -10.19 -15.99 -5.07
CA TRP A 37 -8.81 -15.52 -5.24
C TRP A 37 -7.80 -16.65 -5.40
N PHE A 38 -8.05 -17.79 -4.77
CA PHE A 38 -7.16 -18.95 -4.81
C PHE A 38 -7.65 -20.06 -5.73
N ARG A 39 -8.73 -19.85 -6.49
CA ARG A 39 -9.37 -20.84 -7.37
C ARG A 39 -8.36 -21.61 -8.24
N ASP A 40 -7.45 -20.91 -8.89
CA ASP A 40 -6.46 -21.52 -9.79
C ASP A 40 -5.35 -22.31 -9.05
N SER A 41 -5.33 -22.23 -7.72
CA SER A 41 -4.37 -22.89 -6.82
C SER A 41 -5.03 -23.96 -5.96
N LEU A 42 -6.35 -24.18 -6.09
CA LEU A 42 -7.10 -25.15 -5.32
C LEU A 42 -7.36 -26.41 -6.16
N GLU A 43 -7.13 -27.57 -5.57
CA GLU A 43 -7.61 -28.84 -6.13
C GLU A 43 -9.08 -29.04 -5.74
N GLU A 44 -9.94 -29.39 -6.71
CA GLU A 44 -11.41 -29.45 -6.54
C GLU A 44 -11.86 -30.33 -5.36
N ASP A 45 -11.13 -31.42 -5.09
CA ASP A 45 -11.49 -32.38 -4.03
C ASP A 45 -10.99 -31.96 -2.63
N GLU A 46 -9.93 -31.15 -2.55
CA GLU A 46 -9.25 -30.88 -1.28
C GLU A 46 -9.51 -29.47 -0.72
N MET A 47 -9.67 -28.49 -1.60
CA MET A 47 -9.88 -27.07 -1.26
C MET A 47 -8.85 -26.55 -0.23
N GLN A 48 -7.58 -26.88 -0.42
CA GLN A 48 -6.49 -26.59 0.52
C GLN A 48 -5.38 -25.72 -0.08
N ILE A 49 -4.82 -24.85 0.75
CA ILE A 49 -3.59 -24.10 0.45
C ILE A 49 -2.64 -24.14 1.64
N LEU A 50 -1.36 -23.96 1.39
CA LEU A 50 -0.34 -23.88 2.43
C LEU A 50 -0.06 -22.41 2.76
N VAL A 51 -0.26 -22.00 4.01
CA VAL A 51 -0.08 -20.60 4.45
C VAL A 51 0.98 -20.50 5.53
N ASN A 52 1.57 -19.31 5.67
CA ASN A 52 2.46 -19.01 6.78
C ASN A 52 1.68 -18.79 8.07
N SER A 53 2.36 -19.03 9.19
CA SER A 53 1.72 -18.92 10.49
C SER A 53 2.70 -18.44 11.54
N TYR A 54 2.29 -17.35 12.16
CA TYR A 54 3.01 -16.69 13.23
C TYR A 54 2.01 -16.03 14.19
N HIS A 55 1.23 -16.84 14.90
CA HIS A 55 0.26 -16.33 15.87
C HIS A 55 0.07 -17.29 17.03
N HIS A 56 0.08 -16.73 18.24
CA HIS A 56 -0.19 -17.46 19.48
C HIS A 56 -1.64 -17.24 19.97
N GLN A 57 -2.38 -16.37 19.28
CA GLN A 57 -3.79 -16.08 19.51
C GLN A 57 -4.57 -16.41 18.24
N GLY A 58 -5.86 -16.64 18.38
CA GLY A 58 -6.74 -16.91 17.28
C GLY A 58 -8.21 -16.74 17.67
N VAL A 59 -9.09 -16.78 16.68
CA VAL A 59 -10.52 -16.52 16.87
C VAL A 59 -11.17 -17.69 17.62
N ASN A 60 -11.59 -17.46 18.87
CA ASN A 60 -12.37 -18.44 19.65
C ASN A 60 -13.87 -18.41 19.26
N ARG A 61 -14.47 -17.22 19.20
CA ARG A 61 -15.87 -17.03 18.80
C ARG A 61 -16.00 -15.89 17.80
N LEU A 62 -16.28 -16.23 16.54
CA LEU A 62 -16.57 -15.24 15.51
C LEU A 62 -17.95 -14.60 15.75
N ALA A 63 -18.05 -13.28 15.58
CA ALA A 63 -19.33 -12.58 15.69
C ALA A 63 -20.27 -12.99 14.55
N GLN A 64 -21.59 -13.04 14.83
CA GLN A 64 -22.61 -13.53 13.87
C GLN A 64 -22.65 -12.79 12.54
N ARG A 65 -22.16 -11.54 12.52
CA ARG A 65 -22.08 -10.71 11.30
C ARG A 65 -21.02 -11.20 10.31
N PHE A 66 -19.99 -11.91 10.77
CA PHE A 66 -18.90 -12.35 9.92
C PHE A 66 -19.08 -13.80 9.47
N VAL A 67 -18.60 -14.08 8.26
CA VAL A 67 -18.59 -15.41 7.66
C VAL A 67 -17.14 -15.88 7.55
N PRO A 68 -16.80 -17.10 8.04
CA PRO A 68 -15.46 -17.65 7.90
C PRO A 68 -15.15 -18.00 6.43
N MET A 69 -13.89 -17.82 6.04
CA MET A 69 -13.38 -18.10 4.69
C MET A 69 -12.32 -19.20 4.65
N ALA A 70 -11.66 -19.47 5.78
CA ALA A 70 -10.66 -20.52 5.88
C ALA A 70 -10.59 -21.09 7.29
N PHE A 71 -10.25 -22.37 7.38
CA PHE A 71 -10.05 -23.09 8.63
C PHE A 71 -8.73 -23.87 8.60
N ALA A 72 -7.98 -23.84 9.69
CA ALA A 72 -6.91 -24.80 9.92
C ALA A 72 -7.48 -26.19 10.27
N PRO A 73 -6.70 -27.28 10.13
CA PRO A 73 -7.11 -28.64 10.51
C PRO A 73 -7.67 -28.80 11.93
N ASP A 74 -7.24 -27.97 12.88
CA ASP A 74 -7.75 -27.95 14.26
C ASP A 74 -9.07 -27.20 14.43
N GLY A 75 -9.60 -26.63 13.34
CA GLY A 75 -10.83 -25.84 13.31
C GLY A 75 -10.65 -24.36 13.64
N LEU A 76 -9.41 -23.88 13.81
CA LEU A 76 -9.15 -22.46 14.00
C LEU A 76 -9.54 -21.68 12.73
N ILE A 77 -10.21 -20.54 12.89
CA ILE A 77 -10.57 -19.66 11.77
C ILE A 77 -9.33 -18.88 11.34
N GLU A 78 -8.96 -19.05 10.08
CA GLU A 78 -7.77 -18.45 9.46
C GLU A 78 -8.12 -17.26 8.55
N GLY A 79 -9.40 -17.06 8.28
CA GLY A 79 -9.90 -15.88 7.59
C GLY A 79 -11.40 -15.72 7.73
N PHE A 80 -11.88 -14.48 7.69
CA PHE A 80 -13.31 -14.15 7.70
C PHE A 80 -13.58 -12.85 6.93
N TYR A 81 -14.84 -12.64 6.54
CA TYR A 81 -15.29 -11.40 5.91
C TYR A 81 -16.70 -11.00 6.36
N ASP A 82 -17.06 -9.75 6.11
CA ASP A 82 -18.43 -9.25 6.28
C ASP A 82 -19.16 -9.26 4.93
N PRO A 83 -20.16 -10.12 4.71
CA PRO A 83 -20.89 -10.17 3.43
C PRO A 83 -21.64 -8.86 3.12
N ASP A 84 -22.05 -8.09 4.13
CA ASP A 84 -22.79 -6.83 3.96
C ASP A 84 -21.85 -5.62 3.75
N ALA A 85 -20.55 -5.80 4.01
CA ALA A 85 -19.53 -4.77 3.92
C ALA A 85 -18.29 -5.17 3.11
N CYS A 86 -18.36 -6.23 2.31
CA CYS A 86 -17.34 -6.61 1.34
C CYS A 86 -17.88 -6.40 -0.09
N ASN A 87 -17.80 -5.16 -0.56
CA ASN A 87 -18.12 -4.79 -1.94
C ASN A 87 -17.17 -3.67 -2.39
N PRO A 88 -16.00 -4.03 -2.96
CA PRO A 88 -15.00 -3.08 -3.43
C PRO A 88 -15.55 -2.03 -4.40
N GLU A 89 -16.44 -2.40 -5.32
CA GLU A 89 -17.04 -1.47 -6.28
C GLU A 89 -17.87 -0.36 -5.63
N LYS A 90 -18.44 -0.64 -4.45
CA LYS A 90 -19.22 0.32 -3.66
C LYS A 90 -18.37 1.03 -2.59
N GLY A 91 -17.06 0.81 -2.57
CA GLY A 91 -16.14 1.35 -1.59
C GLY A 91 -16.34 0.79 -0.18
N LYS A 92 -16.76 -0.48 -0.06
CA LYS A 92 -16.88 -1.19 1.21
C LYS A 92 -15.94 -2.39 1.21
N PHE A 93 -15.14 -2.54 2.26
CA PHE A 93 -14.26 -3.69 2.38
C PHE A 93 -13.96 -4.00 3.85
N ILE A 94 -14.44 -5.13 4.33
CA ILE A 94 -14.13 -5.65 5.67
C ILE A 94 -13.83 -7.14 5.55
N MET A 95 -12.59 -7.48 5.88
CA MET A 95 -12.11 -8.85 5.98
C MET A 95 -10.97 -8.93 7.01
N GLY A 96 -10.69 -10.14 7.48
CA GLY A 96 -9.52 -10.47 8.27
C GLY A 96 -8.90 -11.76 7.77
N LEU A 97 -7.58 -11.81 7.71
CA LEU A 97 -6.78 -13.01 7.49
C LEU A 97 -5.83 -13.14 8.68
N GLN A 98 -5.67 -14.37 9.17
CA GLN A 98 -4.82 -14.68 10.31
C GLN A 98 -3.38 -14.99 9.86
N PHE A 99 -3.22 -15.60 8.69
CA PHE A 99 -1.95 -15.71 7.98
C PHE A 99 -1.57 -14.38 7.31
N HIS A 100 -0.33 -14.33 6.81
CA HIS A 100 0.35 -13.13 6.31
C HIS A 100 0.63 -13.23 4.80
N PRO A 101 -0.34 -12.92 3.91
CA PRO A 101 -0.15 -13.02 2.46
C PRO A 101 0.94 -12.09 1.91
N GLU A 102 1.32 -11.04 2.63
CA GLU A 102 2.43 -10.15 2.26
C GLU A 102 3.80 -10.84 2.33
N ARG A 103 3.89 -11.92 3.13
CA ARG A 103 5.10 -12.71 3.38
C ARG A 103 5.08 -14.08 2.70
N MET A 104 4.06 -14.39 1.91
CA MET A 104 3.97 -15.64 1.15
C MET A 104 4.67 -15.46 -0.20
N ARG A 105 6.01 -15.47 -0.17
CA ARG A 105 6.87 -15.23 -1.33
C ARG A 105 7.93 -16.31 -1.45
N GLN A 106 8.31 -16.59 -2.69
CA GLN A 106 9.38 -17.54 -3.01
C GLN A 106 10.73 -16.96 -2.61
N ASP A 107 11.57 -17.77 -1.97
CA ASP A 107 12.85 -17.36 -1.42
C ASP A 107 13.74 -16.64 -2.45
N GLY A 108 14.22 -15.46 -2.09
CA GLY A 108 15.12 -14.66 -2.94
C GLY A 108 14.45 -13.99 -4.13
N THR A 109 13.12 -14.00 -4.22
CA THR A 109 12.37 -13.35 -5.31
C THR A 109 11.21 -12.51 -4.78
N ASP A 110 10.71 -11.59 -5.62
CA ASP A 110 9.49 -10.84 -5.33
C ASP A 110 8.21 -11.59 -5.76
N MET A 111 8.33 -12.84 -6.21
CA MET A 111 7.18 -13.64 -6.66
C MET A 111 6.41 -14.20 -5.47
N PHE A 112 5.08 -14.08 -5.50
CA PHE A 112 4.22 -14.69 -4.48
C PHE A 112 4.15 -16.21 -4.64
N ASP A 113 3.91 -16.91 -3.53
CA ASP A 113 3.69 -18.36 -3.51
C ASP A 113 2.46 -18.75 -4.34
N TYR A 114 1.42 -17.91 -4.31
CA TYR A 114 0.19 -18.09 -5.07
C TYR A 114 -0.23 -16.80 -5.80
N PRO A 115 -0.88 -16.91 -6.97
CA PRO A 115 -1.49 -15.76 -7.64
C PRO A 115 -2.60 -15.09 -6.81
N GLY A 116 -3.18 -15.82 -5.85
CA GLY A 116 -4.19 -15.33 -4.91
C GLY A 116 -3.66 -14.39 -3.82
N CYS A 117 -2.38 -14.49 -3.45
CA CYS A 117 -1.77 -13.68 -2.38
C CYS A 117 -1.96 -12.16 -2.55
N PRO A 118 -1.71 -11.54 -3.74
CA PRO A 118 -1.89 -10.11 -3.92
C PRO A 118 -3.36 -9.64 -3.93
N ARG A 119 -4.34 -10.55 -4.09
CA ARG A 119 -5.75 -10.20 -4.36
C ARG A 119 -6.39 -9.41 -3.22
N ALA A 120 -6.09 -9.75 -1.95
CA ALA A 120 -6.62 -9.03 -0.80
C ALA A 120 -6.29 -7.53 -0.84
N TYR A 121 -5.05 -7.19 -1.23
CA TYR A 121 -4.61 -5.80 -1.36
C TYR A 121 -5.20 -5.12 -2.58
N GLN A 122 -5.30 -5.82 -3.71
CA GLN A 122 -5.92 -5.29 -4.93
C GLN A 122 -7.40 -4.92 -4.69
N GLU A 123 -8.16 -5.80 -4.03
CA GLU A 123 -9.56 -5.55 -3.70
C GLU A 123 -9.71 -4.45 -2.63
N PHE A 124 -8.80 -4.37 -1.66
CA PHE A 124 -8.74 -3.25 -0.71
C PHE A 124 -8.50 -1.91 -1.42
N VAL A 125 -7.49 -1.81 -2.28
CA VAL A 125 -7.17 -0.57 -3.04
C VAL A 125 -8.36 -0.18 -3.92
N LYS A 126 -8.97 -1.14 -4.59
CA LYS A 126 -10.18 -0.93 -5.39
C LYS A 126 -11.33 -0.36 -4.55
N ALA A 127 -11.51 -0.85 -3.33
CA ALA A 127 -12.48 -0.30 -2.39
C ALA A 127 -12.16 1.14 -1.97
N VAL A 128 -10.89 1.42 -1.66
CA VAL A 128 -10.44 2.78 -1.29
C VAL A 128 -10.69 3.77 -2.44
N LEU A 129 -10.32 3.42 -3.67
CA LEU A 129 -10.54 4.26 -4.85
C LEU A 129 -12.04 4.53 -5.09
N SER A 130 -12.87 3.50 -4.98
CA SER A 130 -14.33 3.63 -5.12
C SER A 130 -14.94 4.51 -4.03
N TYR A 131 -14.45 4.37 -2.79
CA TYR A 131 -14.86 5.21 -1.66
C TYR A 131 -14.44 6.67 -1.87
N GLN A 132 -13.22 6.92 -2.33
CA GLN A 132 -12.72 8.26 -2.64
C GLN A 132 -13.57 8.93 -3.74
N LYS A 133 -13.85 8.22 -4.85
CA LYS A 133 -14.71 8.72 -5.93
C LYS A 133 -16.10 9.12 -5.42
N LYS A 134 -16.68 8.30 -4.53
CA LYS A 134 -17.97 8.60 -3.88
C LYS A 134 -17.91 9.87 -3.04
N LEU A 135 -16.86 10.05 -2.23
CA LEU A 135 -16.66 11.29 -1.48
C LEU A 135 -16.52 12.50 -2.40
N SER A 136 -15.65 12.43 -3.40
CA SER A 136 -15.43 13.53 -4.36
C SER A 136 -16.68 13.91 -5.16
N SER A 137 -17.54 12.94 -5.50
CA SER A 137 -18.84 13.22 -6.14
C SER A 137 -19.83 13.95 -5.23
N THR A 138 -19.65 13.81 -3.91
CA THR A 138 -20.48 14.48 -2.89
C THR A 138 -19.93 15.88 -2.57
N THR A 139 -18.63 16.08 -2.71
CA THR A 139 -17.96 17.38 -2.51
C THR A 139 -17.91 18.18 -3.82
N SER A 140 -19.03 18.78 -4.24
CA SER A 140 -19.01 19.75 -5.34
C SER A 140 -18.23 21.00 -4.91
N VAL A 141 -16.97 21.10 -5.32
CA VAL A 141 -16.20 22.35 -5.20
C VAL A 141 -16.88 23.42 -6.08
N PRO A 142 -17.08 24.67 -5.61
CA PRO A 142 -17.63 25.73 -6.44
C PRO A 142 -16.76 25.96 -7.69
N ARG A 143 -17.42 26.29 -8.81
CA ARG A 143 -16.85 26.57 -10.14
C ARG A 143 -15.47 27.27 -10.12
N PRO A 144 -14.60 27.00 -11.12
CA PRO A 144 -13.27 27.61 -11.18
C PRO A 144 -13.37 29.14 -11.10
N LEU A 145 -12.65 29.70 -10.13
CA LEU A 145 -12.47 31.14 -9.96
C LEU A 145 -11.95 31.72 -11.28
N LYS A 146 -12.66 32.71 -11.85
CA LYS A 146 -12.16 33.49 -12.99
C LYS A 146 -10.94 34.27 -12.50
N LEU A 147 -9.74 33.81 -12.86
CA LEU A 147 -8.50 34.54 -12.61
C LEU A 147 -8.39 35.71 -13.61
N ASP A 148 -7.88 36.85 -13.15
CA ASP A 148 -7.56 37.97 -14.05
C ASP A 148 -6.43 37.59 -15.03
N GLN A 149 -6.22 38.40 -16.08
CA GLN A 149 -5.21 38.12 -17.10
C GLN A 149 -3.77 38.00 -16.57
N ALA A 150 -3.43 38.70 -15.48
CA ALA A 150 -2.10 38.64 -14.88
C ALA A 150 -1.92 37.33 -14.09
N MET A 151 -2.95 36.93 -13.36
CA MET A 151 -2.99 35.67 -12.63
C MET A 151 -3.10 34.45 -13.56
N GLU A 152 -3.75 34.58 -14.72
CA GLU A 152 -3.78 33.56 -15.77
C GLU A 152 -2.39 33.40 -16.42
N LYS A 153 -1.66 34.51 -16.63
CA LYS A 153 -0.24 34.46 -17.08
C LYS A 153 0.64 33.77 -16.04
N LYS A 154 0.53 34.14 -14.76
CA LYS A 154 1.25 33.47 -13.66
C LYS A 154 0.91 31.97 -13.58
N ARG A 155 -0.38 31.63 -13.70
CA ARG A 155 -0.86 30.24 -13.76
C ARG A 155 -0.23 29.47 -14.93
N LYS A 156 -0.16 30.05 -16.12
CA LYS A 156 0.47 29.41 -17.29
C LYS A 156 1.97 29.19 -17.11
N VAL A 157 2.67 30.16 -16.51
CA VAL A 157 4.09 30.01 -16.15
C VAL A 157 4.25 28.87 -15.16
N ILE A 158 3.44 28.84 -14.10
CA ILE A 158 3.45 27.78 -13.08
C ILE A 158 3.19 26.41 -13.72
N ILE A 159 2.17 26.27 -14.57
CA ILE A 159 1.84 25.00 -15.26
C ILE A 159 3.00 24.55 -16.18
N LYS A 160 3.63 25.49 -16.89
CA LYS A 160 4.78 25.20 -17.74
C LYS A 160 5.97 24.72 -16.91
N SER A 161 6.24 25.37 -15.78
CA SER A 161 7.29 24.97 -14.83
C SER A 161 7.00 23.61 -14.19
N PHE A 162 5.74 23.32 -13.82
CA PHE A 162 5.32 22.00 -13.34
C PHE A 162 5.47 20.91 -14.39
N SER A 163 5.10 21.17 -15.64
CA SER A 163 5.29 20.20 -16.73
C SER A 163 6.78 19.94 -16.97
N LEU A 164 7.63 20.96 -16.84
CA LEU A 164 9.06 20.84 -17.03
C LEU A 164 9.72 20.05 -15.89
N ALA A 165 9.38 20.37 -14.64
CA ALA A 165 9.80 19.61 -13.46
C ALA A 165 9.32 18.15 -13.55
N ARG A 166 8.05 17.93 -13.89
CA ARG A 166 7.49 16.59 -14.09
C ARG A 166 8.27 15.80 -15.13
N ASN A 167 8.56 16.40 -16.29
CA ASN A 167 9.34 15.74 -17.33
C ASN A 167 10.75 15.35 -16.83
N ILE A 168 11.41 16.19 -16.02
CA ILE A 168 12.71 15.85 -15.39
C ILE A 168 12.59 14.59 -14.51
N TYR A 169 11.50 14.45 -13.75
CA TYR A 169 11.29 13.30 -12.86
C TYR A 169 10.78 12.03 -13.58
N THR A 170 10.10 12.15 -14.72
CA THR A 170 9.50 11.00 -15.45
C THR A 170 10.36 10.42 -16.58
N THR A 171 11.38 11.13 -17.05
CA THR A 171 12.18 10.69 -18.24
C THR A 171 13.06 9.45 -17.99
N GLY A 172 13.11 8.92 -16.76
CA GLY A 172 13.78 7.65 -16.44
C GLY A 172 12.95 6.38 -16.72
N GLN A 173 11.64 6.49 -16.96
CA GLN A 173 10.81 5.34 -17.33
C GLN A 173 10.80 5.18 -18.86
N LYS A 174 11.45 4.14 -19.38
CA LYS A 174 11.07 3.57 -20.70
C LYS A 174 9.68 2.93 -20.55
N MET A 175 8.64 3.75 -20.61
CA MET A 175 7.25 3.30 -20.70
C MET A 175 6.64 3.92 -21.96
N ASN A 176 6.16 3.06 -22.86
CA ASN A 176 5.46 3.46 -24.06
C ASN A 176 4.25 4.34 -23.68
N PRO A 177 4.00 5.46 -24.38
CA PRO A 177 2.94 6.42 -24.04
C PRO A 177 1.50 5.90 -24.28
N SER A 178 1.31 4.60 -24.52
CA SER A 178 0.00 4.00 -24.83
C SER A 178 -0.62 3.19 -23.68
N LYS A 179 -0.01 3.15 -22.49
CA LYS A 179 -0.60 2.50 -21.32
C LYS A 179 -0.44 3.36 -20.06
N GLU A 180 -1.02 4.56 -20.07
CA GLU A 180 -1.50 5.17 -18.82
C GLU A 180 -2.68 4.33 -18.33
N SER A 181 -2.37 3.20 -17.68
CA SER A 181 -3.38 2.40 -17.01
C SER A 181 -3.73 3.11 -15.71
N GLU A 182 -5.02 3.35 -15.49
CA GLU A 182 -5.65 3.98 -14.32
C GLU A 182 -5.32 3.29 -12.95
N LEU A 183 -4.44 2.29 -12.94
CA LEU A 183 -3.97 1.56 -11.77
C LEU A 183 -2.71 2.15 -11.12
N GLN A 184 -2.05 3.14 -11.72
CA GLN A 184 -0.78 3.66 -11.18
C GLN A 184 -0.96 4.59 -9.97
N ALA A 185 -2.09 5.29 -9.85
CA ALA A 185 -2.36 6.19 -8.73
C ALA A 185 -2.90 5.40 -7.52
N GLY A 186 -1.99 4.79 -6.75
CA GLY A 186 -2.31 4.13 -5.47
C GLY A 186 -1.81 2.69 -5.32
N ALA A 187 -1.25 2.09 -6.37
CA ALA A 187 -0.61 0.77 -6.31
C ALA A 187 0.91 0.83 -6.04
N GLU A 188 1.51 2.02 -5.94
CA GLU A 188 2.95 2.20 -5.66
C GLU A 188 3.38 1.59 -4.30
N PHE A 189 2.45 1.34 -3.37
CA PHE A 189 2.74 0.61 -2.12
C PHE A 189 2.97 -0.90 -2.33
N LEU A 190 2.50 -1.46 -3.43
CA LEU A 190 2.70 -2.87 -3.78
C LEU A 190 4.06 -3.11 -4.46
N GLU A 191 4.64 -2.06 -5.05
CA GLU A 191 6.05 -2.02 -5.46
C GLU A 191 6.90 -1.69 -4.22
N SER A 192 7.40 -2.74 -3.55
CA SER A 192 8.49 -2.68 -2.55
C SER A 192 8.52 -1.42 -1.64
N ASN A 193 7.54 -1.38 -0.72
CA ASN A 193 7.50 -0.73 0.60
C ASN A 193 8.59 0.31 0.99
N THR A 194 8.10 1.46 1.44
CA THR A 194 8.81 2.56 2.14
C THR A 194 9.95 2.09 3.05
N ALA A 195 11.18 2.54 2.78
CA ALA A 195 12.32 2.35 3.66
C ALA A 195 12.07 2.97 5.05
N LEU A 196 12.22 2.17 6.12
CA LEU A 196 12.16 2.61 7.51
C LEU A 196 13.43 3.38 7.87
N SER A 197 13.33 4.39 8.73
CA SER A 197 14.53 5.01 9.33
C SER A 197 15.21 4.04 10.30
N ILE A 198 16.51 4.24 10.55
CA ILE A 198 17.29 3.43 11.52
C ILE A 198 16.63 3.43 12.91
N GLU A 199 16.03 4.55 13.31
CA GLU A 199 15.35 4.68 14.59
C GLU A 199 14.02 3.89 14.63
N GLN A 200 13.28 3.88 13.51
CA GLN A 200 12.06 3.08 13.38
C GLN A 200 12.38 1.58 13.35
N GLU A 201 13.45 1.18 12.65
CA GLU A 201 13.92 -0.20 12.64
C GLU A 201 14.34 -0.68 14.04
N ASN A 202 15.07 0.14 14.79
CA ASN A 202 15.48 -0.19 16.16
C ASN A 202 14.29 -0.32 17.11
N ARG A 203 13.28 0.57 17.00
CA ARG A 203 12.04 0.46 17.78
C ARG A 203 11.25 -0.80 17.42
N LEU A 204 11.14 -1.11 16.14
CA LEU A 204 10.46 -2.32 15.67
C LEU A 204 11.17 -3.60 16.16
N LYS A 205 12.50 -3.63 16.14
CA LYS A 205 13.30 -4.72 16.72
C LYS A 205 13.11 -4.87 18.22
N GLN A 206 13.07 -3.76 18.97
CA GLN A 206 12.79 -3.78 20.42
C GLN A 206 11.38 -4.29 20.75
N MET A 207 10.43 -4.10 19.83
CA MET A 207 9.05 -4.57 19.97
C MET A 207 8.84 -6.00 19.42
N GLY A 208 9.92 -6.70 19.00
CA GLY A 208 9.85 -8.08 18.51
C GLY A 208 9.38 -8.22 17.05
N ALA A 209 9.39 -7.13 16.26
CA ALA A 209 9.06 -7.19 14.84
C ALA A 209 10.30 -7.51 13.99
N THR A 210 10.19 -8.53 13.13
CA THR A 210 11.22 -8.87 12.14
C THR A 210 11.29 -7.80 11.05
N VAL A 211 12.39 -7.04 11.00
CA VAL A 211 12.66 -6.05 9.94
C VAL A 211 13.63 -6.64 8.92
N ARG A 212 13.12 -7.05 7.76
CA ARG A 212 13.92 -7.37 6.58
C ARG A 212 13.76 -6.25 5.55
N ASN A 213 14.49 -5.14 5.69
CA ASN A 213 14.57 -4.15 4.61
C ASN A 213 15.81 -3.23 4.65
N ALA A 214 17.02 -3.79 4.78
CA ALA A 214 18.24 -2.99 4.67
C ALA A 214 18.60 -2.62 3.21
N GLY A 215 18.03 -3.29 2.21
CA GLY A 215 18.30 -3.06 0.79
C GLY A 215 17.61 -1.81 0.22
N SER A 216 16.35 -1.56 0.60
CA SER A 216 15.53 -0.47 0.05
C SER A 216 16.09 0.93 0.35
N TYR A 217 16.79 1.14 1.47
CA TYR A 217 17.43 2.43 1.77
C TYR A 217 18.64 2.71 0.86
N ILE A 218 19.51 1.71 0.65
CA ILE A 218 20.67 1.82 -0.24
C ILE A 218 20.21 1.98 -1.70
N GLU A 219 19.14 1.29 -2.08
CA GLU A 219 18.51 1.44 -3.39
C GLU A 219 17.90 2.84 -3.57
N ARG A 220 17.22 3.41 -2.56
CA ARG A 220 16.75 4.80 -2.60
C ARG A 220 17.89 5.81 -2.69
N LEU A 221 18.99 5.61 -1.96
CA LEU A 221 20.15 6.49 -2.07
C LEU A 221 20.74 6.46 -3.49
N ARG A 222 20.89 5.26 -4.07
CA ARG A 222 21.34 5.10 -5.47
C ARG A 222 20.37 5.73 -6.47
N MET A 223 19.07 5.50 -6.31
CA MET A 223 18.04 6.13 -7.16
C MET A 223 18.03 7.65 -7.01
N ASN A 224 18.29 8.19 -5.81
CA ASN A 224 18.39 9.64 -5.59
C ASN A 224 19.64 10.21 -6.27
N GLU A 225 20.80 9.55 -6.16
CA GLU A 225 22.03 9.95 -6.85
C GLU A 225 21.86 9.90 -8.38
N GLU A 226 21.19 8.87 -8.91
CA GLU A 226 20.89 8.76 -10.34
C GLU A 226 19.91 9.85 -10.80
N ARG A 227 18.87 10.13 -10.00
CA ARG A 227 17.92 11.23 -10.25
C ARG A 227 18.60 12.59 -10.21
N GLU A 228 19.51 12.81 -9.28
CA GLU A 228 20.29 14.04 -9.16
C GLU A 228 21.18 14.24 -10.38
N LYS A 229 21.96 13.22 -10.78
CA LYS A 229 22.78 13.26 -12.00
C LYS A 229 21.96 13.48 -13.27
N MET A 230 20.76 12.88 -13.36
CA MET A 230 19.86 13.12 -14.48
C MET A 230 19.32 14.56 -14.48
N ALA A 231 18.93 15.08 -13.32
CA ALA A 231 18.49 16.47 -13.18
C ALA A 231 19.61 17.44 -13.56
N GLU A 232 20.85 17.21 -13.10
CA GLU A 232 22.03 17.99 -13.48
C GLU A 232 22.27 17.98 -15.00
N ASN A 233 22.20 16.80 -15.63
CA ASN A 233 22.35 16.66 -17.08
C ASN A 233 21.26 17.37 -17.89
N VAL A 234 20.02 17.39 -17.39
CA VAL A 234 18.92 18.11 -18.04
C VAL A 234 19.06 19.60 -17.82
N MET A 235 19.34 20.04 -16.59
CA MET A 235 19.56 21.44 -16.24
C MET A 235 20.75 22.04 -17.01
N GLY A 236 21.82 21.27 -17.23
CA GLY A 236 22.96 21.70 -18.06
C GLY A 236 22.64 21.94 -19.54
N LYS A 237 21.50 21.42 -20.04
CA LYS A 237 21.04 21.62 -21.42
C LYS A 237 20.01 22.75 -21.56
N MET A 238 19.58 23.36 -20.45
CA MET A 238 18.56 24.41 -20.44
C MET A 238 19.17 25.79 -20.73
N SER A 239 18.36 26.70 -21.28
CA SER A 239 18.77 28.10 -21.41
C SER A 239 18.79 28.80 -20.05
N ALA A 240 19.54 29.91 -19.94
CA ALA A 240 19.59 30.71 -18.72
C ALA A 240 18.20 31.20 -18.25
N GLU A 241 17.31 31.53 -19.20
CA GLU A 241 15.92 31.92 -18.91
C GLU A 241 15.12 30.75 -18.31
N GLN A 242 15.26 29.55 -18.86
CA GLN A 242 14.57 28.36 -18.36
C GLN A 242 15.04 27.95 -16.96
N LEU A 243 16.34 28.09 -16.69
CA LEU A 243 16.90 27.85 -15.35
C LEU A 243 16.42 28.91 -14.35
N SER A 244 16.30 30.16 -14.76
CA SER A 244 15.76 31.24 -13.93
C SER A 244 14.29 31.00 -13.55
N ASP A 245 13.46 30.61 -14.53
CA ASP A 245 12.05 30.25 -14.30
C ASP A 245 11.90 29.05 -13.35
N LEU A 246 12.75 28.03 -13.52
CA LEU A 246 12.77 26.83 -12.67
C LEU A 246 13.21 27.16 -11.23
N LEU A 247 14.23 27.99 -11.08
CA LEU A 247 14.71 28.46 -9.77
C LEU A 247 13.66 29.30 -9.04
N SER A 248 13.01 30.23 -9.75
CA SER A 248 11.91 31.03 -9.21
C SER A 248 10.76 30.16 -8.72
N PHE A 249 10.42 29.12 -9.47
CA PHE A 249 9.40 28.16 -9.09
C PHE A 249 9.76 27.42 -7.79
N TYR A 250 10.97 26.87 -7.67
CA TYR A 250 11.38 26.16 -6.45
C TYR A 250 11.46 27.09 -5.23
N HIS A 251 11.86 28.36 -5.39
CA HIS A 251 11.80 29.34 -4.31
C HIS A 251 10.36 29.63 -3.86
N MET A 252 9.44 29.82 -4.81
CA MET A 252 8.02 30.03 -4.49
C MET A 252 7.42 28.82 -3.75
N MET A 253 7.71 27.61 -4.22
CA MET A 253 7.27 26.38 -3.55
C MET A 253 7.88 26.25 -2.16
N GLY A 254 9.17 26.59 -2.00
CA GLY A 254 9.83 26.63 -0.69
C GLY A 254 9.14 27.58 0.29
N GLN A 255 8.80 28.79 -0.16
CA GLN A 255 8.07 29.77 0.66
C GLN A 255 6.68 29.26 1.07
N ILE A 256 5.89 28.75 0.12
CA ILE A 256 4.56 28.19 0.40
C ILE A 256 4.65 27.04 1.41
N CYS A 257 5.62 26.13 1.22
CA CYS A 257 5.84 25.01 2.14
C CYS A 257 6.20 25.50 3.54
N SER A 258 7.10 26.47 3.67
CA SER A 258 7.47 27.08 4.95
C SER A 258 6.28 27.74 5.63
N GLU A 259 5.48 28.53 4.92
CA GLU A 259 4.29 29.18 5.47
C GLU A 259 3.26 28.16 5.96
N VAL A 260 3.03 27.09 5.19
CA VAL A 260 2.10 26.02 5.58
C VAL A 260 2.63 25.26 6.79
N LEU A 261 3.93 25.01 6.84
CA LEU A 261 4.58 24.33 7.96
C LEU A 261 4.49 25.16 9.24
N GLU A 262 4.81 26.45 9.17
CA GLU A 262 4.69 27.40 10.28
C GLU A 262 3.24 27.52 10.78
N ARG A 263 2.25 27.58 9.87
CA ARG A 263 0.83 27.58 10.27
C ARG A 263 0.44 26.30 10.99
N LYS A 264 0.92 25.14 10.54
CA LYS A 264 0.68 23.87 11.23
C LYS A 264 1.32 23.87 12.61
N LEU A 265 2.57 24.31 12.73
CA LEU A 265 3.29 24.37 14.00
C LEU A 265 2.64 25.37 14.99
N ASN A 266 2.23 26.55 14.53
CA ASN A 266 1.57 27.56 15.36
C ASN A 266 0.10 27.21 15.68
N GLY A 267 -0.57 26.45 14.79
CA GLY A 267 -1.90 25.90 15.04
C GLY A 267 -1.94 24.89 16.19
N PHE A 268 -0.82 24.22 16.51
CA PHE A 268 -0.71 23.37 17.69
C PHE A 268 -0.56 24.16 19.01
N VAL A 269 -0.12 25.43 18.97
CA VAL A 269 0.10 26.24 20.18
C VAL A 269 -1.18 26.91 20.69
N HIS A 270 -2.19 27.14 19.84
CA HIS A 270 -3.47 27.76 20.22
C HIS A 270 -4.60 26.77 20.53
N GLY A 271 -4.33 25.45 20.50
CA GLY A 271 -5.32 24.40 20.77
C GLY A 271 -5.36 23.83 22.20
N ILE A 272 -4.56 24.36 23.14
CA ILE A 272 -4.47 23.85 24.53
C ILE A 272 -5.08 24.84 25.55
N GLY A 273 -5.77 25.88 25.09
CA GLY A 273 -6.37 26.88 25.99
C GLY A 273 -7.75 27.33 25.54
N SER A 274 -8.75 26.45 25.60
CA SER A 274 -10.18 26.77 25.68
C SER A 274 -10.95 25.56 26.20
#